data_AF-A0A833WGE9-F1
#
_entry.id   AF-A0A833WGE9-F1
#
_cell.length_a   1.000
_cell.length_b   1.000
_cell.length_c   1.000
_cell.angle_alpha   90.00
_cell.angle_beta   90.00
_cell.angle_gamma   90.00
#
_symmetry.space_group_name_H-M   'P 1'
#
loop_
_entity.id
_entity.type
_entity.pdbx_description
1 polymer ?
#
loop_
_entity_poly.entity_id
_entity_poly.type
_entity_poly.pdbx_seq_one_letter_code
_entity_poly.pdbx_strand_id
1 'polypeptide(L)'
;MRLRVAMCHMIYHKTLRLSNSAIGKTTTGQIVNLLSNDVKRFDSVTMRLHILWIGPLMAIAVIILLWMEIGISSLAGMALLIIFMLLQIFSGKLFLSLRIKTAAFTDTRLRTMKEVITGIRTIKMYAWEKSFAELITGLRRKEISKVLRSSYLDGMNLIFFDIASKVILFVTFTTYVLLGNMITVKQVFLAITLYQVVRFTGILLFPMAIESVAETVASVRRIKVW
;
A
#
# COMPACT_ATOMS: atom_id res chain seq x y z
N MET A 1 8.37 14.45 14.19
CA MET A 1 9.30 14.46 15.35
C MET A 1 8.64 14.84 16.68
N ARG A 2 8.04 16.05 16.84
CA ARG A 2 7.43 16.45 18.12
C ARG A 2 6.35 15.46 18.62
N LEU A 3 5.50 14.99 17.70
CA LEU A 3 4.44 14.01 17.99
C LEU A 3 5.02 12.68 18.50
N ARG A 4 6.07 12.17 17.85
CA ARG A 4 6.78 10.97 18.29
C ARG A 4 7.36 11.10 19.69
N VAL A 5 8.04 12.21 19.99
CA VAL A 5 8.63 12.45 21.33
C VAL A 5 7.54 12.50 22.40
N ALA A 6 6.45 13.21 22.14
CA ALA A 6 5.31 13.29 23.07
C ALA A 6 4.67 11.90 23.31
N MET A 7 4.49 11.10 22.26
CA MET A 7 3.95 9.74 22.39
C MET A 7 4.89 8.82 23.17
N CYS A 8 6.21 8.85 22.90
CA CYS A 8 7.20 8.10 23.68
C CYS A 8 7.14 8.46 25.16
N HIS A 9 7.10 9.76 25.48
CA HIS A 9 7.01 10.24 26.86
C HIS A 9 5.71 9.78 27.55
N MET A 10 4.57 9.88 26.86
CA MET A 10 3.28 9.44 27.40
C MET A 10 3.24 7.93 27.66
N ILE A 11 3.76 7.12 26.73
CA ILE A 11 3.86 5.66 26.90
C ILE A 11 4.76 5.33 28.08
N TYR A 12 5.94 5.96 28.16
CA TYR A 12 6.87 5.77 29.27
C TYR A 12 6.24 6.12 30.63
N HIS A 13 5.61 7.28 30.72
CA HIS A 13 4.94 7.71 31.94
C HIS A 13 3.77 6.80 32.34
N LYS A 14 3.01 6.28 31.35
CA LYS A 14 1.94 5.29 31.59
C LYS A 14 2.52 3.96 32.09
N THR A 15 3.62 3.48 31.50
CA THR A 15 4.25 2.22 31.91
C THR A 15 4.68 2.23 33.38
N LEU A 16 5.15 3.37 33.89
CA LEU A 16 5.54 3.54 35.29
C LEU A 16 4.36 3.53 36.27
N ARG A 17 3.12 3.67 35.79
CA ARG A 17 1.90 3.74 36.61
C ARG A 17 0.96 2.55 36.40
N LEU A 18 1.40 1.53 35.66
CA LEU A 18 0.59 0.32 35.46
C LEU A 18 0.49 -0.51 36.74
N SER A 19 -0.68 -1.09 36.98
CA SER A 19 -0.87 -2.07 38.04
C SER A 19 -0.14 -3.38 37.72
N ASN A 20 0.27 -4.14 38.74
CA ASN A 20 0.87 -5.47 38.56
C ASN A 20 -0.03 -6.43 37.75
N SER A 21 -1.36 -6.29 37.86
CA SER A 21 -2.33 -7.05 37.07
C SER A 21 -2.34 -6.69 35.57
N ALA A 22 -2.05 -5.44 35.22
CA ALA A 22 -1.90 -5.00 33.84
C ALA A 22 -0.52 -5.36 33.29
N ILE A 23 0.54 -5.22 34.09
CA ILE A 23 1.91 -5.65 33.77
C ILE A 23 1.96 -7.15 33.43
N GLY A 24 1.21 -7.99 34.15
CA GLY A 24 1.10 -9.42 33.83
C GLY A 24 0.48 -9.73 32.46
N LYS A 25 -0.33 -8.82 31.91
CA LYS A 25 -0.94 -8.94 30.57
C LYS A 25 -0.08 -8.32 29.47
N THR A 26 0.85 -7.44 29.83
CA THR A 26 1.65 -6.67 28.88
C THR A 26 3.13 -7.02 28.97
N THR A 27 3.66 -7.70 27.96
CA THR A 27 5.07 -8.10 27.97
C THR A 27 5.98 -6.93 27.60
N THR A 28 7.22 -6.91 28.12
CA THR A 28 8.23 -5.91 27.74
C THR A 28 8.43 -5.84 26.23
N GLY A 29 8.32 -6.97 25.52
CA GLY A 29 8.39 -7.01 24.06
C GLY A 29 7.26 -6.23 23.35
N GLN A 30 6.05 -6.21 23.91
CA GLN A 30 4.94 -5.41 23.37
C GLN A 30 5.22 -3.91 23.50
N ILE A 31 5.77 -3.48 24.64
CA ILE A 31 6.16 -2.08 24.89
C ILE A 31 7.21 -1.63 23.89
N VAL A 32 8.26 -2.44 23.69
CA VAL A 32 9.33 -2.16 22.73
C VAL A 32 8.80 -2.10 21.30
N ASN A 33 7.89 -3.00 20.93
CA ASN A 33 7.25 -2.98 19.62
C ASN A 33 6.42 -1.71 19.40
N LEU A 34 5.69 -1.27 20.42
CA LEU A 34 4.85 -0.08 20.37
C LEU A 34 5.71 1.19 20.22
N LEU A 35 6.82 1.29 20.96
CA LEU A 35 7.80 2.40 20.82
C LEU A 35 8.55 2.38 19.48
N SER A 36 8.90 1.19 18.96
CA SER A 36 9.76 1.06 17.77
C SER A 36 8.99 1.12 16.46
N ASN A 37 7.82 0.47 16.38
CA ASN A 37 7.02 0.36 15.17
C ASN A 37 5.82 1.31 15.17
N ASP A 38 5.01 1.34 16.23
CA ASP A 38 3.78 2.15 16.24
C ASP A 38 4.08 3.65 16.35
N VAL A 39 5.01 4.07 17.20
CA VAL A 39 5.34 5.49 17.35
C VAL A 39 6.02 6.05 16.08
N LYS A 40 6.83 5.24 15.38
CA LYS A 40 7.50 5.66 14.13
C LYS A 40 6.51 6.03 13.02
N ARG A 41 5.30 5.44 13.01
CA ARG A 41 4.26 5.73 12.01
C ARG A 41 3.74 7.16 12.08
N PHE A 42 3.78 7.80 13.26
CA PHE A 42 3.36 9.20 13.41
C PHE A 42 4.27 10.19 12.69
N ASP A 43 5.56 9.88 12.51
CA ASP A 43 6.43 10.75 11.72
C ASP A 43 6.04 10.72 10.23
N SER A 44 5.70 9.54 9.71
CA SER A 44 5.36 9.37 8.30
C SER A 44 3.94 9.84 7.96
N VAL A 45 2.99 9.77 8.90
CA VAL A 45 1.60 10.20 8.65
C VAL A 45 1.51 11.72 8.52
N THR A 46 2.30 12.49 9.28
CA THR A 46 2.20 13.97 9.27
C THR A 46 2.49 14.52 7.88
N MET A 47 3.47 13.97 7.17
CA MET A 47 3.78 14.40 5.80
C MET A 47 2.69 13.96 4.82
N ARG A 48 2.18 12.74 4.95
CA ARG A 48 1.24 12.15 3.99
C ARG A 48 -0.20 12.61 4.18
N LEU A 49 -0.58 13.06 5.37
CA LEU A 49 -1.94 13.54 5.65
C LEU A 49 -2.32 14.73 4.77
N HIS A 50 -1.37 15.60 4.44
CA HIS A 50 -1.64 16.75 3.56
C HIS A 50 -2.10 16.35 2.15
N ILE A 51 -1.65 15.18 1.67
CA ILE A 51 -2.01 14.67 0.34
C ILE A 51 -3.51 14.34 0.26
N LEU A 52 -4.17 14.00 1.37
CA LEU A 52 -5.59 13.64 1.37
C LEU A 52 -6.52 14.78 0.98
N TRP A 53 -6.16 16.03 1.31
CA TRP A 53 -6.96 17.21 0.94
C TRP A 53 -6.38 17.92 -0.29
N ILE A 54 -5.05 17.91 -0.46
CA ILE A 54 -4.39 18.45 -1.66
C ILE A 54 -4.75 17.63 -2.89
N GLY A 55 -4.85 16.31 -2.79
CA GLY A 55 -5.16 15.41 -3.92
C GLY A 55 -6.47 15.76 -4.62
N PRO A 56 -7.62 15.81 -3.92
CA PRO A 56 -8.90 16.21 -4.49
C PRO A 56 -8.90 17.63 -5.05
N LEU A 57 -8.28 18.58 -4.33
CA LEU A 57 -8.18 19.98 -4.78
C LEU A 57 -7.37 20.09 -6.09
N MET A 58 -6.28 19.34 -6.18
CA MET A 58 -5.45 19.25 -7.39
C MET A 58 -6.23 18.63 -8.54
N ALA A 59 -6.99 17.55 -8.30
CA ALA A 59 -7.82 16.92 -9.31
C ALA A 59 -8.85 17.90 -9.86
N ILE A 60 -9.57 18.64 -9.00
CA ILE A 60 -10.55 19.65 -9.40
C ILE A 60 -9.89 20.75 -10.24
N ALA A 61 -8.75 21.28 -9.79
CA ALA A 61 -8.02 22.32 -10.52
C ALA A 61 -7.61 21.86 -11.93
N VAL A 62 -7.09 20.63 -12.06
CA VAL A 62 -6.69 20.10 -13.36
C VAL A 62 -7.90 19.85 -14.27
N ILE A 63 -9.02 19.37 -13.73
CA ILE A 63 -10.27 19.20 -14.48
C ILE A 63 -10.74 20.53 -15.07
N ILE A 64 -10.72 21.60 -14.27
CA ILE A 64 -11.11 22.94 -14.71
C ILE A 64 -10.18 23.44 -15.83
N LEU A 65 -8.85 23.30 -15.65
CA LEU A 65 -7.88 23.72 -16.66
C LEU A 65 -8.00 22.94 -17.97
N LEU A 66 -8.22 21.63 -17.91
CA LEU A 66 -8.45 20.79 -19.09
C LEU A 66 -9.75 21.16 -19.81
N TRP A 67 -10.79 21.47 -19.05
CA TRP A 67 -12.06 21.94 -19.61
C TRP A 67 -11.91 23.28 -20.34
N MET A 68 -11.14 24.21 -19.78
CA MET A 68 -10.92 25.52 -20.40
C MET A 68 -10.14 25.45 -21.72
N GLU A 69 -9.16 24.54 -21.84
CA GLU A 69 -8.30 24.47 -23.03
C GLU A 69 -8.78 23.48 -24.11
N ILE A 70 -9.49 22.40 -23.73
CA ILE A 70 -9.87 21.30 -24.63
C ILE A 70 -11.39 21.06 -24.65
N GLY A 71 -12.16 21.74 -23.79
CA GLY A 71 -13.61 21.69 -23.78
C GLY A 71 -14.17 20.31 -23.45
N ILE A 72 -15.25 19.92 -24.16
CA ILE A 72 -16.00 18.67 -23.93
C ILE A 72 -15.11 17.42 -24.04
N SER A 73 -14.06 17.43 -24.86
CA SER A 73 -13.18 16.27 -25.07
C SER A 73 -12.45 15.86 -23.79
N SER A 74 -12.25 16.80 -22.86
CA SER A 74 -11.69 16.51 -21.54
C SER A 74 -12.52 15.50 -20.74
N LEU A 75 -13.85 15.47 -20.94
CA LEU A 75 -14.73 14.52 -20.26
C LEU A 75 -14.43 13.06 -20.61
N ALA A 76 -14.06 12.79 -21.86
CA ALA A 76 -13.74 11.43 -22.28
C ALA A 76 -12.48 10.91 -21.57
N GLY A 77 -11.45 11.75 -21.45
CA GLY A 77 -10.24 11.40 -20.71
C GLY A 77 -10.47 11.32 -19.19
N MET A 78 -11.32 12.18 -18.63
CA MET A 78 -11.74 12.09 -17.22
C MET A 78 -12.52 10.81 -16.91
N ALA A 79 -13.43 10.41 -17.79
CA ALA A 79 -14.18 9.17 -17.62
C ALA A 79 -13.23 7.96 -17.57
N LEU A 80 -12.24 7.92 -18.48
CA LEU A 80 -11.22 6.87 -18.48
C LEU A 80 -10.34 6.90 -17.23
N LEU A 81 -9.94 8.09 -16.75
CA LEU A 81 -9.22 8.22 -15.49
C LEU A 81 -9.98 7.59 -14.33
N ILE A 82 -11.29 7.89 -14.21
CA ILE A 82 -12.13 7.34 -13.15
C ILE A 82 -12.22 5.81 -13.27
N ILE A 83 -12.44 5.28 -14.48
CA ILE A 83 -12.49 3.84 -14.72
C ILE A 83 -11.16 3.16 -14.32
N PHE A 84 -10.03 3.75 -14.68
CA PHE A 84 -8.72 3.23 -14.31
C PHE A 84 -8.43 3.32 -12.81
N MET A 85 -8.89 4.38 -12.14
CA MET A 85 -8.83 4.47 -10.67
C MET A 85 -9.64 3.34 -10.01
N LEU A 86 -10.86 3.06 -10.49
CA LEU A 86 -11.68 1.97 -9.96
C LEU A 86 -11.03 0.60 -10.18
N LEU A 87 -10.43 0.37 -11.36
CA LEU A 87 -9.69 -0.86 -11.64
C LEU A 87 -8.48 -1.01 -10.70
N GLN A 88 -7.77 0.09 -10.42
CA GLN A 88 -6.64 0.09 -9.49
C GLN A 88 -7.07 -0.31 -8.06
N ILE A 89 -8.23 0.15 -7.60
CA ILE A 89 -8.78 -0.24 -6.29
C ILE A 89 -9.05 -1.75 -6.25
N PHE A 90 -9.60 -2.32 -7.32
CA PHE A 90 -9.83 -3.76 -7.40
C PHE A 90 -8.53 -4.56 -7.39
N SER A 91 -7.54 -4.15 -8.19
CA SER A 91 -6.18 -4.72 -8.18
C SER A 91 -5.53 -4.66 -6.79
N GLY A 92 -5.71 -3.54 -6.08
CA GLY A 92 -5.24 -3.39 -4.70
C GLY A 92 -5.86 -4.39 -3.73
N LYS A 93 -7.17 -4.65 -3.83
CA LYS A 93 -7.84 -5.69 -3.01
C LYS A 93 -7.30 -7.09 -3.29
N LEU A 94 -7.03 -7.40 -4.56
CA LEU A 94 -6.44 -8.68 -4.94
C LEU A 94 -5.01 -8.82 -4.39
N PHE A 95 -4.20 -7.76 -4.48
CA PHE A 95 -2.85 -7.71 -3.91
C PHE A 95 -2.87 -7.96 -2.40
N LEU A 96 -3.78 -7.30 -1.67
CA LEU A 96 -3.97 -7.52 -0.23
C LEU A 96 -4.33 -8.98 0.08
N SER A 97 -5.25 -9.58 -0.68
CA SER A 97 -5.63 -10.99 -0.49
C SER A 97 -4.44 -11.95 -0.66
N LEU A 98 -3.60 -11.71 -1.66
CA LEU A 98 -2.40 -12.53 -1.88
C LEU A 98 -1.35 -12.32 -0.79
N ARG A 99 -1.18 -11.08 -0.30
CA ARG A 99 -0.27 -10.78 0.80
C ARG A 99 -0.68 -11.50 2.08
N ILE A 100 -1.97 -11.53 2.41
CA ILE A 100 -2.51 -12.27 3.56
C ILE A 100 -2.26 -13.78 3.40
N LYS A 101 -2.54 -14.34 2.23
CA LYS A 101 -2.30 -15.77 1.96
C LYS A 101 -0.81 -16.11 2.06
N THR A 102 0.05 -15.25 1.56
CA THR A 102 1.51 -15.42 1.63
C THR A 102 1.96 -15.44 3.09
N ALA A 103 1.52 -14.48 3.90
CA ALA A 103 1.82 -14.44 5.33
C ALA A 103 1.40 -15.72 6.06
N ALA A 104 0.19 -16.25 5.78
CA ALA A 104 -0.28 -17.50 6.38
C ALA A 104 0.60 -18.73 6.04
N PHE A 105 1.09 -18.82 4.79
CA PHE A 105 2.03 -19.88 4.40
C PHE A 105 3.40 -19.69 5.06
N THR A 106 3.90 -18.46 5.12
CA THR A 106 5.16 -18.12 5.80
C THR A 106 5.09 -18.48 7.29
N ASP A 107 3.99 -18.16 7.97
CA ASP A 107 3.78 -18.49 9.39
C ASP A 107 3.77 -20.01 9.61
N THR A 108 3.08 -20.75 8.75
CA THR A 108 3.06 -22.23 8.81
C THR A 108 4.46 -22.80 8.64
N ARG A 109 5.24 -22.30 7.66
CA ARG A 109 6.62 -22.74 7.43
C ARG A 109 7.52 -22.43 8.63
N LEU A 110 7.43 -21.22 9.19
CA LEU A 110 8.23 -20.81 10.33
C LEU A 110 7.90 -21.63 11.58
N ARG A 111 6.61 -21.94 11.80
CA ARG A 111 6.17 -22.83 12.89
C ARG A 111 6.77 -24.23 12.75
N THR A 112 6.63 -24.87 11.60
CA THR A 112 7.20 -26.21 11.36
C THR A 112 8.72 -26.19 11.48
N MET A 113 9.39 -25.16 10.98
CA MET A 113 10.84 -25.01 11.13
C MET A 113 11.26 -24.89 12.60
N LYS A 114 10.48 -24.18 13.42
CA LYS A 114 10.71 -24.08 14.87
C LYS A 114 10.55 -25.44 15.57
N GLU A 115 9.55 -26.23 15.20
CA GLU A 115 9.35 -27.59 15.72
C GLU A 115 10.52 -28.51 15.37
N VAL A 116 11.00 -28.47 14.12
CA VAL A 116 12.16 -29.24 13.65
C VAL A 116 13.44 -28.89 14.41
N ILE A 117 13.70 -27.60 14.64
CA ILE A 117 14.88 -27.15 15.41
C ILE A 117 14.79 -27.64 16.85
N THR A 118 13.60 -27.57 17.45
CA THR A 118 13.38 -28.01 18.84
C THR A 118 13.58 -29.53 18.97
N GLY A 119 13.14 -30.31 17.98
CA GLY A 119 13.24 -31.78 17.93
C GLY A 119 14.49 -32.34 17.24
N ILE A 120 15.52 -31.53 16.97
CA ILE A 120 16.61 -31.90 16.06
C ILE A 120 17.37 -33.16 16.50
N ARG A 121 17.56 -33.36 17.81
CA ARG A 121 18.26 -34.55 18.34
C ARG A 121 17.54 -35.84 17.96
N THR A 122 16.22 -35.88 18.14
CA THR A 122 15.38 -37.04 17.78
C THR A 122 15.40 -37.28 16.27
N ILE A 123 15.28 -36.21 15.47
CA ILE A 123 15.32 -36.32 14.00
C ILE A 123 16.64 -36.93 13.52
N LYS A 124 17.77 -36.54 14.13
CA LYS A 124 19.08 -37.13 13.82
C LYS A 124 19.20 -38.59 14.27
N MET A 125 18.70 -38.92 15.46
CA MET A 125 18.71 -40.31 15.97
C MET A 125 17.97 -41.29 15.03
N TYR A 126 16.89 -40.85 14.41
CA TYR A 126 16.11 -41.67 13.46
C TYR A 126 16.48 -41.44 11.98
N ALA A 127 17.49 -40.61 11.68
CA ALA A 127 17.88 -40.24 10.32
C ALA A 127 16.73 -39.68 9.45
N TRP A 128 15.75 -38.98 10.05
CA TRP A 128 14.58 -38.41 9.37
C TRP A 128 14.84 -37.07 8.67
N GLU A 129 16.10 -36.65 8.56
CA GLU A 129 16.49 -35.34 8.03
C GLU A 129 15.93 -35.09 6.62
N LYS A 130 15.99 -36.09 5.72
CA LYS A 130 15.49 -35.97 4.35
C LYS A 130 13.97 -35.77 4.30
N SER A 131 13.21 -36.55 5.07
CA SER A 131 11.74 -36.46 5.11
C SER A 131 11.26 -35.09 5.62
N PHE A 132 11.90 -34.55 6.66
CA PHE A 132 11.60 -33.20 7.16
C PHE A 132 12.05 -32.10 6.18
N ALA A 133 13.17 -32.29 5.47
CA ALA A 133 13.60 -31.36 4.42
C ALA A 133 12.60 -31.30 3.26
N GLU A 134 12.05 -32.44 2.84
CA GLU A 134 11.01 -32.50 1.81
C GLU A 134 9.71 -31.83 2.26
N LEU A 135 9.28 -32.04 3.51
CA LEU A 135 8.13 -31.38 4.11
C LEU A 135 8.26 -29.84 4.06
N ILE A 136 9.40 -29.30 4.52
CA ILE A 136 9.67 -27.86 4.50
C ILE A 136 9.73 -27.33 3.07
N THR A 137 10.34 -28.10 2.15
CA THR A 137 10.42 -27.73 0.73
C THR A 137 9.03 -27.69 0.09
N GLY A 138 8.13 -28.59 0.46
CA GLY A 138 6.72 -28.58 0.04
C GLY A 138 5.97 -27.33 0.51
N LEU A 139 6.17 -26.92 1.76
CA LEU A 139 5.62 -25.65 2.29
C LEU A 139 6.20 -24.44 1.56
N ARG A 140 7.51 -24.43 1.32
CA ARG A 140 8.20 -23.36 0.58
C ARG A 140 7.69 -23.23 -0.85
N ARG A 141 7.40 -24.33 -1.55
CA ARG A 141 6.81 -24.29 -2.90
C ARG A 141 5.43 -23.61 -2.90
N LYS A 142 4.59 -23.88 -1.89
CA LYS A 142 3.27 -23.24 -1.75
C LYS A 142 3.41 -21.74 -1.47
N GLU A 143 4.34 -21.35 -0.60
CA GLU A 143 4.69 -19.95 -0.31
C GLU A 143 5.16 -19.22 -1.57
N ILE A 144 6.17 -19.76 -2.27
CA ILE A 144 6.74 -19.18 -3.49
C ILE A 144 5.68 -19.04 -4.59
N SER A 145 4.76 -20.01 -4.75
CA SER A 145 3.68 -19.90 -5.72
C SER A 145 2.80 -18.67 -5.49
N LYS A 146 2.53 -18.30 -4.23
CA LYS A 146 1.77 -17.09 -3.90
C LYS A 146 2.60 -15.82 -4.07
N VAL A 147 3.87 -15.85 -3.69
CA VAL A 147 4.81 -14.74 -3.91
C VAL A 147 4.91 -14.42 -5.41
N LEU A 148 5.11 -15.43 -6.26
CA LEU A 148 5.19 -15.25 -7.71
C LEU A 148 3.92 -14.63 -8.29
N ARG A 149 2.73 -15.10 -7.88
CA ARG A 149 1.47 -14.48 -8.30
C ARG A 149 1.37 -13.01 -7.89
N SER A 150 1.86 -12.66 -6.71
CA SER A 150 1.93 -11.27 -6.25
C SER A 150 2.88 -10.44 -7.11
N SER A 151 4.06 -10.98 -7.46
CA SER A 151 5.04 -10.31 -8.33
C SER A 151 4.52 -10.12 -9.76
N TYR A 152 3.81 -11.12 -10.32
CA TYR A 152 3.18 -10.97 -11.63
C TYR A 152 2.12 -9.86 -11.64
N LEU A 153 1.27 -9.80 -10.61
CA LEU A 153 0.30 -8.72 -10.50
C LEU A 153 0.96 -7.36 -10.33
N ASP A 154 2.05 -7.26 -9.57
CA ASP A 154 2.80 -6.00 -9.42
C ASP A 154 3.36 -5.53 -10.77
N GLY A 155 3.97 -6.45 -11.54
CA GLY A 155 4.42 -6.18 -12.91
C GLY A 155 3.28 -5.76 -13.84
N MET A 156 2.12 -6.43 -13.78
CA MET A 156 0.94 -6.05 -14.54
C MET A 156 0.43 -4.65 -14.17
N ASN A 157 0.43 -4.29 -12.89
CA ASN A 157 0.03 -2.95 -12.44
C ASN A 157 0.98 -1.86 -12.96
N LEU A 158 2.29 -2.10 -12.97
CA LEU A 158 3.28 -1.17 -13.54
C LEU A 158 3.06 -0.94 -15.03
N ILE A 159 2.85 -2.02 -15.80
CA ILE A 159 2.58 -1.94 -17.23
C ILE A 159 1.25 -1.21 -17.48
N PHE A 160 0.22 -1.58 -16.73
CA PHE A 160 -1.11 -0.95 -16.82
C PHE A 160 -1.03 0.55 -16.56
N PHE A 161 -0.25 0.98 -15.56
CA PHE A 161 -0.05 2.40 -15.23
C PHE A 161 0.59 3.20 -16.37
N ASP A 162 1.57 2.63 -17.08
CA ASP A 162 2.21 3.28 -18.22
C ASP A 162 1.25 3.38 -19.42
N ILE A 163 0.62 2.26 -19.80
CA ILE A 163 -0.31 2.18 -20.93
C ILE A 163 -1.53 3.08 -20.71
N ALA A 164 -2.10 3.09 -19.51
CA ALA A 164 -3.28 3.88 -19.17
C ALA A 164 -3.12 5.37 -19.56
N SER A 165 -1.94 5.95 -19.30
CA SER A 165 -1.70 7.37 -19.64
C SER A 165 -1.73 7.64 -21.13
N LYS A 166 -1.17 6.74 -21.94
CA LYS A 166 -1.16 6.83 -23.40
C LYS A 166 -2.57 6.67 -23.95
N VAL A 167 -3.36 5.75 -23.39
CA VAL A 167 -4.75 5.52 -23.78
C VAL A 167 -5.64 6.73 -23.46
N ILE A 168 -5.50 7.33 -22.27
CA ILE A 168 -6.26 8.54 -21.90
C ILE A 168 -5.99 9.68 -22.88
N LEU A 169 -4.71 9.94 -23.17
CA LEU A 169 -4.32 10.99 -24.11
C LEU A 169 -4.85 10.71 -25.52
N PHE A 170 -4.68 9.48 -26.00
CA PHE A 170 -5.16 9.07 -27.31
C PHE A 170 -6.67 9.32 -27.46
N VAL A 171 -7.48 8.87 -26.50
CA VAL A 171 -8.94 9.05 -26.55
C VAL A 171 -9.33 10.53 -26.42
N THR A 172 -8.65 11.30 -25.57
CA THR A 172 -8.90 12.74 -25.43
C THR A 172 -8.66 13.49 -26.75
N PHE A 173 -7.53 13.24 -27.43
CA PHE A 173 -7.25 13.91 -28.71
C PHE A 173 -8.10 13.38 -29.85
N THR A 174 -8.42 12.09 -29.85
CA THR A 174 -9.33 11.50 -30.85
C THR A 174 -10.70 12.16 -30.77
N THR A 175 -11.27 12.27 -29.56
CA THR A 175 -12.56 12.96 -29.37
C THR A 175 -12.48 14.44 -29.73
N TYR A 176 -11.35 15.11 -29.46
CA TYR A 176 -11.13 16.50 -29.84
C TYR A 176 -11.13 16.73 -31.36
N VAL A 177 -10.48 15.84 -32.12
CA VAL A 177 -10.48 15.88 -33.60
C VAL A 177 -11.86 15.55 -34.17
N LEU A 178 -12.56 14.56 -33.58
CA LEU A 178 -13.92 14.19 -34.02
C LEU A 178 -14.93 15.32 -33.82
N LEU A 179 -14.71 16.21 -32.86
CA LEU A 179 -15.50 17.43 -32.66
C LEU A 179 -15.18 18.54 -33.66
N GLY A 180 -14.28 18.30 -34.63
CA GLY A 180 -13.93 19.24 -35.69
C GLY A 180 -12.86 20.27 -35.30
N ASN A 181 -12.22 20.12 -34.13
CA ASN A 181 -11.20 21.07 -33.69
C ASN A 181 -9.81 20.72 -34.22
N MET A 182 -9.00 21.74 -34.52
CA MET A 182 -7.61 21.55 -34.91
C MET A 182 -6.70 21.43 -33.67
N ILE A 183 -5.87 20.39 -33.63
CA ILE A 183 -4.91 20.17 -32.55
C ILE A 183 -3.78 21.17 -32.64
N THR A 184 -3.59 21.98 -31.59
CA THR A 184 -2.42 22.86 -31.44
C THR A 184 -1.38 22.26 -30.51
N VAL A 185 -0.09 22.46 -30.78
CA VAL A 185 1.03 21.96 -29.95
C VAL A 185 0.91 22.38 -28.48
N LYS A 186 0.47 23.62 -28.22
CA LYS A 186 0.20 24.15 -26.87
C LYS A 186 -0.78 23.25 -26.10
N GLN A 187 -1.89 22.89 -26.72
CA GLN A 187 -2.94 22.07 -26.11
C GLN A 187 -2.44 20.66 -25.83
N VAL A 188 -1.64 20.10 -26.75
CA VAL A 188 -1.06 18.76 -26.58
C VAL A 188 -0.16 18.71 -25.36
N PHE A 189 0.79 19.63 -25.26
CA PHE A 189 1.74 19.67 -24.16
C PHE A 189 1.04 19.93 -22.82
N LEU A 190 0.06 20.84 -22.81
CA LEU A 190 -0.73 21.14 -21.62
C LEU A 190 -1.55 19.93 -21.16
N ALA A 191 -2.21 19.20 -22.06
CA ALA A 191 -2.96 18.00 -21.68
C ALA A 191 -2.04 16.91 -21.11
N ILE A 192 -0.90 16.64 -21.77
CA ILE A 192 0.06 15.64 -21.32
C ILE A 192 0.53 15.93 -19.91
N THR A 193 0.94 17.16 -19.65
CA THR A 193 1.45 17.58 -18.33
C THR A 193 0.37 17.50 -17.26
N LEU A 194 -0.83 18.02 -17.53
CA LEU A 194 -1.95 17.98 -16.60
C LEU A 194 -2.41 16.56 -16.26
N TYR A 195 -2.54 15.68 -17.26
CA TYR A 195 -2.88 14.27 -17.04
C TYR A 195 -1.80 13.53 -16.25
N GLN A 196 -0.52 13.80 -16.52
CA GLN A 196 0.58 13.21 -15.74
C GLN A 196 0.51 13.62 -14.26
N VAL A 197 0.20 14.88 -13.98
CA VAL A 197 0.09 15.40 -12.61
C VAL A 197 -1.07 14.74 -11.86
N VAL A 198 -2.28 14.71 -12.42
CA VAL A 198 -3.44 14.04 -11.78
C VAL A 198 -3.19 12.56 -11.56
N ARG A 199 -2.51 11.91 -12.50
CA ARG A 199 -2.14 10.51 -12.37
C ARG A 199 -1.18 10.30 -11.21
N PHE A 200 -0.13 11.11 -11.12
CA PHE A 200 0.87 11.00 -10.05
C PHE A 200 0.26 11.26 -8.67
N THR A 201 -0.55 12.31 -8.53
CA THR A 201 -1.19 12.64 -7.25
C THR A 201 -2.28 11.63 -6.89
N GLY A 202 -3.15 11.29 -7.84
CA GLY A 202 -4.34 10.47 -7.62
C GLY A 202 -4.08 8.97 -7.51
N ILE A 203 -3.16 8.41 -8.32
CA ILE A 203 -2.92 6.96 -8.34
C ILE A 203 -1.77 6.55 -7.42
N LEU A 204 -0.74 7.38 -7.25
CA LEU A 204 0.43 7.01 -6.46
C LEU A 204 0.38 7.60 -5.05
N LEU A 205 0.30 8.93 -4.95
CA LEU A 205 0.41 9.62 -3.65
C LEU A 205 -0.83 9.42 -2.77
N PHE A 206 -2.02 9.46 -3.36
CA PHE A 206 -3.28 9.39 -2.61
C PHE A 206 -3.48 8.02 -1.92
N PRO A 207 -3.25 6.86 -2.57
CA PRO A 207 -3.32 5.58 -1.88
C PRO A 207 -2.27 5.42 -0.78
N MET A 208 -1.03 5.91 -0.99
CA MET A 208 0.01 5.90 0.05
C MET A 208 -0.40 6.73 1.27
N ALA A 209 -1.12 7.83 1.06
CA ALA A 209 -1.66 8.64 2.15
C ALA A 209 -2.76 7.90 2.92
N ILE A 210 -3.69 7.25 2.21
CA ILE A 210 -4.73 6.42 2.83
C ILE A 210 -4.11 5.29 3.64
N GLU A 211 -3.16 4.55 3.07
CA GLU A 211 -2.47 3.45 3.76
C GLU A 211 -1.81 3.95 5.04
N SER A 212 -1.06 5.04 4.97
CA SER A 212 -0.39 5.61 6.13
C SER A 212 -1.36 6.04 7.22
N VAL A 213 -2.53 6.59 6.86
CA VAL A 213 -3.56 6.96 7.83
C VAL A 213 -4.19 5.72 8.45
N ALA A 214 -4.57 4.73 7.63
CA ALA A 214 -5.15 3.48 8.13
C ALA A 214 -4.20 2.76 9.11
N GLU A 215 -2.91 2.69 8.77
CA GLU A 215 -1.88 2.13 9.65
C GLU A 215 -1.72 2.89 10.96
N THR A 216 -1.79 4.22 10.91
CA THR A 216 -1.68 5.07 12.11
C THR A 216 -2.92 4.95 12.98
N VAL A 217 -4.12 4.86 12.39
CA VAL A 217 -5.37 4.64 13.12
C VAL A 217 -5.32 3.29 13.85
N ALA A 218 -4.82 2.24 13.20
CA ALA A 218 -4.61 0.94 13.85
C ALA A 218 -3.61 1.04 15.02
N SER A 219 -2.52 1.80 14.86
CA SER A 219 -1.55 2.08 15.91
C SER A 219 -2.15 2.86 17.08
N VAL A 220 -2.91 3.92 16.81
CA VAL A 220 -3.64 4.68 17.84
C VAL A 220 -4.60 3.80 18.61
N ARG A 221 -5.32 2.89 17.93
CA ARG A 221 -6.22 1.93 18.59
C ARG A 221 -5.45 0.99 19.52
N ARG A 222 -4.27 0.50 19.14
CA ARG A 222 -3.40 -0.30 20.01
C ARG A 222 -2.93 0.48 21.23
N ILE A 223 -2.51 1.73 21.04
CA ILE A 223 -2.05 2.61 22.13
C ILE A 223 -3.19 2.94 23.09
N LYS A 224 -4.43 3.12 22.61
CA LYS A 224 -5.59 3.46 23.45
C LYS A 224 -6.11 2.30 24.30
N VAL A 225 -5.95 1.07 23.82
CA VAL A 225 -6.31 -0.15 24.59
C VAL A 225 -5.35 -0.37 25.78
N TRP A 226 -4.19 0.30 25.73
CA TRP A 226 -3.12 0.29 26.73
C TRP A 226 -3.28 1.45 27.73
#